data_AF-A0A941ZB03-F1
#
_entry.id   AF-A0A941ZB03-F1
#
_cell.length_a   1.000
_cell.length_b   1.000
_cell.length_c   1.000
_cell.angle_alpha   90.00
_cell.angle_beta   90.00
_cell.angle_gamma   90.00
#
_symmetry.space_group_name_H-M   'P 1'
#
loop_
_entity.id
_entity.type
_entity.pdbx_description
1 polymer ?
#
loop_
_entity_poly.entity_id
_entity_poly.type
_entity_poly.pdbx_seq_one_letter_code
_entity_poly.pdbx_strand_id
1 'polypeptide(L)'
;LNWNRLGLSVSKKIGTAVMRNRVKRLLREAVKNVLGDSLRHYDFVIVAKKPAAEGRLENFIREIERFLPKISHEKSSDSIHKTV
;
A
#
# COMPACT_ATOMS: atom_id res chain seq x y z
N LEU A 1 -16.36 -9.79 1.57
CA LEU A 1 -15.10 -9.85 2.35
C LEU A 1 -14.92 -8.49 3.04
N ASN A 2 -14.81 -8.44 4.37
CA ASN A 2 -14.80 -7.17 5.16
C ASN A 2 -13.40 -6.70 5.60
N TRP A 3 -12.37 -6.94 4.79
CA TRP A 3 -10.98 -6.62 5.12
C TRP A 3 -10.22 -6.07 3.92
N ASN A 4 -9.23 -5.22 4.18
CA ASN A 4 -8.36 -4.66 3.15
C ASN A 4 -7.42 -5.73 2.60
N ARG A 5 -7.20 -5.72 1.29
CA ARG A 5 -6.19 -6.58 0.65
C ARG A 5 -4.98 -5.75 0.30
N LEU A 6 -3.79 -6.30 0.54
CA LEU A 6 -2.52 -5.66 0.22
C LEU A 6 -1.68 -6.61 -0.65
N GLY A 7 -1.54 -6.26 -1.92
CA GLY A 7 -0.56 -6.84 -2.85
C GLY A 7 0.77 -6.11 -2.77
N LEU A 8 1.87 -6.85 -2.60
CA LEU A 8 3.23 -6.29 -2.63
C LEU A 8 4.05 -6.91 -3.76
N SER A 9 4.38 -6.10 -4.76
CA SER A 9 5.31 -6.47 -5.82
C SER A 9 6.68 -5.84 -5.53
N VAL A 10 7.71 -6.68 -5.42
CA VAL A 10 9.07 -6.25 -5.11
C VAL A 10 10.01 -6.80 -6.18
N SER A 11 10.52 -5.91 -7.03
CA SER A 11 11.35 -6.29 -8.18
C SER A 11 12.62 -7.04 -7.75
N LYS A 12 13.08 -8.01 -8.56
CA LYS A 12 14.39 -8.67 -8.39
C LYS A 12 15.55 -7.66 -8.41
N LYS A 13 15.37 -6.49 -9.07
CA LYS A 13 16.35 -5.41 -9.15
C LYS A 13 16.67 -4.72 -7.81
N ILE A 14 15.88 -4.95 -6.76
CA ILE A 14 16.09 -4.40 -5.42
C ILE A 14 17.28 -5.06 -4.70
N GLY A 15 17.54 -6.34 -4.97
CA GLY A 15 18.65 -7.06 -4.35
C GLY A 15 18.29 -8.48 -3.90
N THR A 16 18.97 -8.94 -2.86
CA THR A 16 18.86 -10.31 -2.35
C THR A 16 17.46 -10.62 -1.79
N ALA A 17 17.18 -11.90 -1.54
CA ALA A 17 15.93 -12.30 -0.90
C ALA A 17 15.72 -11.62 0.46
N VAL A 18 16.78 -11.47 1.25
CA VAL A 18 16.74 -10.81 2.57
C VAL A 18 16.36 -9.34 2.43
N MET A 19 17.00 -8.61 1.50
CA MET A 19 16.66 -7.20 1.23
C MET A 19 15.21 -7.04 0.78
N ARG A 20 14.74 -7.89 -0.14
CA ARG A 20 13.34 -7.86 -0.60
C ARG A 20 12.36 -8.15 0.52
N ASN A 21 12.67 -9.11 1.40
CA ASN A 21 11.82 -9.45 2.55
C ASN A 21 11.80 -8.32 3.59
N ARG A 22 12.93 -7.65 3.83
CA ARG A 22 12.99 -6.45 4.66
C ARG A 22 12.06 -5.35 4.10
N VAL A 23 12.15 -5.06 2.80
CA VAL A 23 11.28 -4.06 2.15
C VAL A 23 9.80 -4.45 2.29
N LYS A 24 9.44 -5.72 2.04
CA LYS A 24 8.05 -6.19 2.23
C LYS A 24 7.57 -6.04 3.67
N ARG A 25 8.43 -6.30 4.67
CA ARG A 25 8.10 -6.13 6.09
C ARG A 25 7.81 -4.67 6.41
N LEU A 26 8.73 -3.76 6.03
CA LEU A 26 8.57 -2.33 6.25
C LEU A 26 7.33 -1.76 5.57
N LEU A 27 7.04 -2.18 4.33
CA LEU A 27 5.83 -1.74 3.63
C LEU A 27 4.54 -2.20 4.32
N ARG A 28 4.48 -3.46 4.79
CA ARG A 28 3.31 -3.93 5.56
C ARG A 28 3.09 -3.13 6.83
N GLU A 29 4.18 -2.86 7.54
CA GLU A 29 4.14 -2.09 8.79
C GLU A 29 3.74 -0.64 8.54
N ALA A 30 4.30 -0.01 7.50
CA ALA A 30 3.91 1.35 7.10
C ALA A 30 2.42 1.42 6.74
N VAL A 31 1.92 0.49 5.91
CA VAL A 31 0.49 0.42 5.55
C VAL A 31 -0.38 0.24 6.80
N LYS A 32 0.02 -0.64 7.73
CA LYS A 32 -0.72 -0.83 8.98
C LYS A 32 -0.77 0.45 9.83
N ASN A 33 0.34 1.18 9.94
CA ASN A 33 0.41 2.43 10.69
C ASN A 33 -0.51 3.50 10.09
N VAL A 34 -0.59 3.59 8.76
CA VAL A 34 -1.33 4.67 8.10
C VAL A 34 -2.83 4.34 7.96
N LEU A 35 -3.18 3.12 7.55
CA LEU A 35 -4.58 2.75 7.31
C LEU A 35 -5.34 2.40 8.59
N GLY A 36 -4.65 1.93 9.63
CA GLY A 36 -5.27 1.42 10.86
C GLY A 36 -6.44 0.46 10.58
N ASP A 37 -7.52 0.61 11.35
CA ASP A 37 -8.81 -0.08 11.14
C ASP A 37 -9.84 0.79 10.37
N SER A 38 -9.46 2.01 9.97
CA SER A 38 -10.39 3.07 9.54
C SER A 38 -10.78 2.98 8.07
N LEU A 39 -9.87 2.52 7.21
CA LEU A 39 -10.17 2.23 5.82
C LEU A 39 -10.54 0.76 5.72
N ARG A 40 -11.77 0.43 5.36
CA ARG A 40 -12.20 -0.95 5.06
C ARG A 40 -12.62 -1.03 3.60
N HIS A 41 -12.43 -2.20 3.00
CA HIS A 41 -12.89 -2.55 1.63
C HIS A 41 -12.05 -2.00 0.47
N TYR A 42 -10.77 -1.68 0.70
CA TYR A 42 -9.86 -1.30 -0.37
C TYR A 42 -8.84 -2.39 -0.68
N ASP A 43 -8.54 -2.53 -1.97
CA ASP A 43 -7.49 -3.39 -2.50
C ASP A 43 -6.30 -2.52 -2.93
N PHE A 44 -5.18 -2.62 -2.22
CA PHE A 44 -3.96 -1.87 -2.49
C PHE A 44 -2.92 -2.74 -3.17
N VAL A 45 -2.26 -2.20 -4.20
CA VAL A 45 -1.07 -2.82 -4.80
C VAL A 45 0.10 -1.85 -4.73
N ILE A 46 1.14 -2.23 -3.99
CA ILE A 46 2.37 -1.43 -3.88
C ILE A 46 3.49 -2.11 -4.68
N VAL A 47 4.08 -1.35 -5.59
CA VAL A 47 5.22 -1.79 -6.39
C VAL A 47 6.50 -1.10 -5.90
N ALA A 48 7.32 -1.86 -5.18
CA ALA A 48 8.62 -1.38 -4.74
C ALA A 48 9.64 -1.41 -5.89
N LYS A 49 10.27 -0.26 -6.14
CA LYS A 49 11.36 -0.09 -7.11
C LYS A 49 12.73 -0.10 -6.41
N LYS A 50 13.82 -0.12 -7.19
CA LYS A 50 15.21 -0.19 -6.69
C LYS A 50 15.52 0.75 -5.50
N PRO A 51 15.07 2.03 -5.48
CA PRO A 51 15.34 2.93 -4.35
C PRO A 51 14.74 2.47 -3.00
N ALA A 52 13.71 1.62 -3.01
CA ALA A 52 13.09 1.11 -1.79
C ALA A 52 14.03 0.23 -0.96
N ALA A 53 15.13 -0.28 -1.55
CA ALA A 53 16.11 -1.11 -0.85
C ALA A 53 16.69 -0.44 0.40
N GLU A 54 16.94 0.87 0.32
CA GLU A 54 17.57 1.69 1.35
C GLU A 54 16.55 2.45 2.21
N GLY A 55 15.25 2.32 1.88
CA GLY A 55 14.17 2.98 2.61
C GLY A 55 14.10 2.53 4.07
N ARG A 56 13.72 3.48 4.93
CA ARG A 56 13.33 3.24 6.33
C ARG A 56 11.81 3.32 6.46
N LEU A 57 11.29 2.88 7.61
CA LEU A 57 9.86 2.84 7.86
C LEU A 57 9.21 4.22 7.66
N GLU A 58 9.85 5.27 8.17
CA GLU A 58 9.35 6.64 8.11
C GLU A 58 9.26 7.15 6.66
N ASN A 59 10.17 6.71 5.78
CA ASN A 59 10.09 7.04 4.36
C ASN A 59 8.82 6.45 3.74
N PHE A 60 8.51 5.19 4.04
CA PHE A 60 7.34 4.52 3.50
C PHE A 60 6.03 5.08 4.06
N ILE A 61 5.97 5.38 5.36
CA ILE A 61 4.80 6.01 6.00
C ILE A 61 4.48 7.33 5.30
N ARG A 62 5.47 8.24 5.20
CA ARG A 62 5.29 9.54 4.54
C ARG A 62 4.84 9.41 3.10
N GLU A 63 5.38 8.43 2.37
CA GLU A 63 5.03 8.24 0.97
C GLU A 63 3.60 7.72 0.82
N ILE A 64 3.17 6.77 1.64
CA ILE A 64 1.80 6.25 1.67
C ILE A 64 0.80 7.34 2.06
N GLU A 65 1.09 8.11 3.12
CA GLU A 65 0.27 9.25 3.55
C GLU A 65 0.11 10.30 2.45
N ARG A 66 1.14 10.53 1.64
CA ARG A 66 1.07 11.46 0.51
C ARG A 66 0.11 10.99 -0.59
N PHE A 67 -0.05 9.68 -0.77
CA PHE A 67 -0.89 9.11 -1.83
C PHE A 67 -2.35 8.86 -1.38
N LEU A 68 -2.62 8.68 -0.09
CA LEU A 68 -3.96 8.37 0.42
C LEU A 68 -5.03 9.47 0.22
N PRO A 69 -4.77 10.75 0.50
CA PRO A 69 -5.76 11.82 0.32
C PRO A 69 -6.25 11.95 -1.13
N LYS A 70 -5.43 11.52 -2.10
CA LYS A 70 -5.78 11.52 -3.52
C LYS A 70 -6.88 10.49 -3.83
N ILE A 71 -6.91 9.38 -3.09
CA ILE A 71 -7.90 8.31 -3.28
C ILE A 71 -9.26 8.76 -2.73
N SER A 72 -9.28 9.51 -1.61
CA SER A 72 -10.52 10.04 -1.02
C SER A 72 -11.22 11.10 -1.90
N HIS A 73 -10.48 11.74 -2.82
CA HIS A 73 -11.04 12.74 -3.75
C HIS A 73 -11.53 12.15 -5.08
N GLU A 74 -11.18 10.89 -5.38
CA GLU A 74 -11.66 10.18 -6.56
C GLU A 74 -12.76 9.19 -6.16
N LYS A 75 -13.99 9.72 -6.20
CA LYS A 75 -15.23 9.04 -6.60
C LYS A 75 -16.22 8.66 -5.49
N SER A 76 -17.02 9.68 -5.17
CA SER A 76 -18.50 9.66 -5.18
C SER A 76 -19.12 9.14 -6.50
N SER A 77 -18.50 8.22 -7.23
CA SER A 77 -19.05 7.64 -8.46
C SER A 77 -18.60 6.19 -8.60
N ASP A 78 -19.22 5.31 -7.82
CA ASP A 78 -19.66 4.00 -8.30
C ASP A 78 -20.86 3.57 -7.46
N SER A 79 -21.92 4.36 -7.62
CA SER A 79 -23.30 3.88 -7.56
C SER A 79 -23.51 2.81 -8.63
N ILE A 80 -23.07 1.58 -8.37
CA ILE A 80 -23.54 0.39 -9.08
C ILE A 80 -24.06 -0.61 -8.05
N HIS A 81 -25.17 -0.25 -7.41
CA HIS A 81 -26.29 -1.18 -7.17
C HIS A 81 -27.58 -0.47 -7.62
N LYS A 82 -27.62 -0.14 -8.91
CA LYS A 82 -28.85 -0.13 -9.70
C LYS A 82 -28.67 -1.23 -10.73
N THR A 83 -29.39 -2.34 -10.60
CA THR A 83 -29.99 -3.18 -11.67
C THR A 83 -30.64 -4.40 -11.02
N VAL A 84 -31.98 -4.38 -11.08
CA VAL A 84 -33.00 -5.44 -10.86
C VAL A 84 -33.14 -6.02 -9.45
#